data_AF-A0A7J4T5N9-F1
#
_entry.id   AF-A0A7J4T5N9-F1
#
_cell.length_a   1.000
_cell.length_b   1.000
_cell.length_c   1.000
_cell.angle_alpha   90.00
_cell.angle_beta   90.00
_cell.angle_gamma   90.00
#
_symmetry.space_group_name_H-M   'P 1'
#
loop_
_entity.id
_entity.type
_entity.pdbx_description
1 polymer ?
#
loop_
_entity_poly.entity_id
_entity_poly.type
_entity_poly.pdbx_seq_one_letter_code
_entity_poly.pdbx_strand_id
1 'polypeptide(L)'
;MLELRSNGVVIDQAASLLTTAKQQGYRDLDYGEELIALAEEEIERTLSFSNDVDDIRADTEKFLKKAEEIAIEAKKPGNLFKAGLREIEFGSLREGEMLFRESKKKSKEIIDWWEKARIAIQLAKNMLEERENLELTQLNEILSDAKKLLQSEEPKKAYAIASTIPLQLESTDLAMEKAAEKLKEAQKAMKSTEGLNTEDLFNRLEKAEKSMQSGNQAMVSGISDGIIREIESERAAMDNVLRALKQKKHLTKKWKDREDKSEWDEKLKEIESAAENLAWTHALKLLSDLTKELDGQSQIKTEVIELLEYLKEQWKILRNQCEASNMDVTDSRFVEIDGTMSEINDNLEAGMYEKCFLQLSHVDEMMESLRREV
;
A
#
# COMPACT_ATOMS: atom_id res chain seq x y z
N MET A 1 -70.03 -16.86 28.18
CA MET A 1 -69.59 -15.46 28.33
C MET A 1 -69.05 -15.15 29.73
N LEU A 2 -69.85 -15.23 30.81
CA LEU A 2 -69.35 -14.95 32.18
C LEU A 2 -68.24 -15.91 32.63
N GLU A 3 -68.37 -17.21 32.32
CA GLU A 3 -67.33 -18.22 32.59
C GLU A 3 -66.05 -17.98 31.76
N LEU A 4 -66.19 -17.57 30.51
CA LEU A 4 -65.04 -17.24 29.65
C LEU A 4 -64.31 -15.99 30.16
N ARG A 5 -65.06 -14.98 30.61
CA ARG A 5 -64.48 -13.80 31.27
C ARG A 5 -63.85 -14.12 32.63
N SER A 6 -64.41 -15.04 33.41
CA SER A 6 -63.78 -15.48 34.66
C SER A 6 -62.50 -16.27 34.42
N ASN A 7 -62.38 -16.91 33.25
CA ASN A 7 -61.17 -17.61 32.81
C ASN A 7 -60.18 -16.68 32.08
N GLY A 8 -60.42 -15.36 32.08
CA GLY A 8 -59.50 -14.37 31.52
C GLY A 8 -59.55 -14.21 30.00
N VAL A 9 -60.51 -14.83 29.31
CA VAL A 9 -60.65 -14.70 27.85
C VAL A 9 -61.27 -13.35 27.50
N VAL A 10 -60.57 -12.55 26.70
CA VAL A 10 -61.08 -11.28 26.18
C VAL A 10 -62.01 -11.53 25.01
N ILE A 11 -63.30 -11.25 25.24
CA ILE A 11 -64.39 -11.47 24.29
C ILE A 11 -65.20 -10.18 24.10
N ASP A 12 -64.53 -9.03 24.10
CA ASP A 12 -65.17 -7.71 24.08
C ASP A 12 -65.92 -7.44 22.76
N GLN A 13 -65.41 -7.96 21.64
CA GLN A 13 -66.12 -7.90 20.36
C GLN A 13 -67.40 -8.74 20.38
N ALA A 14 -67.33 -10.00 20.86
CA ALA A 14 -68.51 -10.84 21.04
C ALA A 14 -69.51 -10.24 22.04
N ALA A 15 -69.02 -9.61 23.12
CA ALA A 15 -69.85 -8.90 24.09
C ALA A 15 -70.56 -7.67 23.49
N SER A 16 -69.89 -6.94 22.61
CA SER A 16 -70.46 -5.82 21.87
C SER A 16 -71.55 -6.28 20.88
N LEU A 17 -71.29 -7.37 20.16
CA LEU A 17 -72.27 -8.01 19.25
C LEU A 17 -73.52 -8.46 20.02
N LEU A 18 -73.37 -9.15 21.15
CA LEU A 18 -74.49 -9.56 22.01
C LEU A 18 -75.26 -8.37 22.61
N THR A 19 -74.56 -7.29 22.95
CA THR A 19 -75.21 -6.06 23.45
C THR A 19 -76.04 -5.39 22.35
N THR A 20 -75.53 -5.39 21.12
CA THR A 20 -76.22 -4.87 19.94
C THR A 20 -77.43 -5.74 19.58
N ALA A 21 -77.28 -7.06 19.62
CA ALA A 21 -78.37 -8.03 19.42
C ALA A 21 -79.51 -7.80 20.42
N LYS A 22 -79.19 -7.56 21.71
CA LYS A 22 -80.19 -7.23 22.73
C LYS A 22 -80.92 -5.91 22.45
N GLN A 23 -80.23 -4.90 21.92
CA GLN A 23 -80.80 -3.58 21.67
C GLN A 23 -81.58 -3.46 20.37
N GLN A 24 -81.26 -4.26 19.35
CA GLN A 24 -81.85 -4.14 18.02
C GLN A 24 -82.72 -5.36 17.65
N GLY A 25 -82.45 -6.52 18.26
CA GLY A 25 -83.15 -7.79 17.99
C GLY A 25 -84.63 -7.82 18.36
N TYR A 26 -85.11 -6.91 19.23
CA TYR A 26 -86.55 -6.79 19.49
C TYR A 26 -87.32 -6.08 18.35
N ARG A 27 -86.60 -5.36 17.47
CA ARG A 27 -87.18 -4.66 16.31
C ARG A 27 -87.09 -5.49 15.04
N ASP A 28 -86.03 -6.27 14.91
CA ASP A 28 -85.77 -7.16 13.79
C ASP A 28 -85.16 -8.46 14.33
N LEU A 29 -85.95 -9.53 14.33
CA LEU A 29 -85.57 -10.80 14.95
C LEU A 29 -84.48 -11.51 14.14
N ASP A 30 -84.58 -11.49 12.80
CA ASP A 30 -83.64 -12.15 11.90
C ASP A 30 -82.23 -11.53 12.05
N TYR A 31 -82.17 -10.20 12.11
CA TYR A 31 -80.92 -9.48 12.35
C TYR A 31 -80.35 -9.70 13.77
N GLY A 32 -81.22 -9.85 14.77
CA GLY A 32 -80.82 -10.21 16.13
C GLY A 32 -80.20 -11.60 16.22
N GLU A 33 -80.76 -12.59 15.53
CA GLU A 33 -80.22 -13.95 15.42
C GLU A 33 -78.87 -13.97 14.69
N GLU A 34 -78.72 -13.21 13.61
CA GLU A 34 -77.45 -13.07 12.89
C GLU A 34 -76.34 -12.51 13.79
N LEU A 35 -76.63 -11.47 14.59
CA LEU A 35 -75.65 -10.91 15.53
C LEU A 35 -75.25 -11.88 16.66
N ILE A 36 -76.17 -12.76 17.08
CA ILE A 36 -75.86 -13.82 18.05
C ILE A 36 -74.94 -14.86 17.41
N ALA A 37 -75.23 -15.31 16.20
CA ALA A 37 -74.39 -16.25 15.46
C ALA A 37 -72.97 -15.69 15.23
N LEU A 38 -72.84 -14.41 14.87
CA LEU A 38 -71.56 -13.73 14.73
C LEU A 38 -70.79 -13.64 16.06
N ALA A 39 -71.50 -13.44 17.18
CA ALA A 39 -70.87 -13.44 18.49
C ALA A 39 -70.36 -14.84 18.90
N GLU A 40 -71.08 -15.90 18.53
CA GLU A 40 -70.66 -17.30 18.73
C GLU A 40 -69.43 -17.63 17.89
N GLU A 41 -69.41 -17.27 16.61
CA GLU A 41 -68.23 -17.46 15.73
C GLU A 41 -67.00 -16.72 16.28
N GLU A 42 -67.17 -15.50 16.77
CA GLU A 42 -66.06 -14.71 17.33
C GLU A 42 -65.53 -15.31 18.65
N ILE A 43 -66.40 -15.91 19.47
CA ILE A 43 -65.98 -16.66 20.65
C ILE A 43 -65.17 -17.90 20.25
N GLU A 44 -65.65 -18.69 19.30
CA GLU A 44 -64.95 -19.89 18.81
C GLU A 44 -63.57 -19.54 18.23
N ARG A 45 -63.50 -18.48 17.42
CA ARG A 45 -62.25 -17.96 16.85
C ARG A 45 -61.26 -17.54 17.94
N THR A 46 -61.74 -16.81 18.95
CA THR A 46 -60.90 -16.37 20.08
C THR A 46 -60.36 -17.55 20.87
N LEU A 47 -61.20 -18.56 21.12
CA LEU A 47 -60.79 -19.79 21.82
C LEU A 47 -59.76 -20.59 21.03
N SER A 48 -59.95 -20.74 19.73
CA SER A 48 -58.97 -21.40 18.85
C SER A 48 -57.63 -20.68 18.89
N PHE A 49 -57.65 -19.34 18.78
CA PHE A 49 -56.43 -18.55 18.82
C PHE A 49 -55.72 -18.62 20.18
N SER A 50 -56.46 -18.64 21.28
CA SER A 50 -55.90 -18.81 22.62
C SER A 50 -55.16 -20.14 22.76
N ASN A 51 -55.71 -21.24 22.23
CA ASN A 51 -55.04 -22.55 22.25
C ASN A 51 -53.73 -22.53 21.45
N ASP A 52 -53.74 -21.92 20.26
CA ASP A 52 -52.54 -21.78 19.43
C ASP A 52 -51.44 -20.97 20.15
N VAL A 53 -51.83 -19.90 20.85
CA VAL A 53 -50.91 -19.07 21.65
C VAL A 53 -50.32 -19.88 22.80
N ASP A 54 -51.11 -20.71 23.48
CA ASP A 54 -50.63 -21.58 24.55
C ASP A 54 -49.65 -22.65 24.07
N ASP A 55 -49.89 -23.24 22.90
CA ASP A 55 -48.95 -24.17 22.28
C ASP A 55 -47.62 -23.48 21.94
N ILE A 56 -47.67 -22.26 21.41
CA ILE A 56 -46.47 -21.44 21.14
C ILE A 56 -45.75 -21.09 22.44
N ARG A 57 -46.48 -20.75 23.51
CA ARG A 57 -45.93 -20.47 24.84
C ARG A 57 -45.18 -21.69 25.39
N ALA A 58 -45.83 -22.85 25.40
CA ALA A 58 -45.27 -24.09 25.92
C ALA A 58 -44.04 -24.55 25.12
N ASP A 59 -44.06 -24.41 23.80
CA ASP A 59 -42.88 -24.71 22.98
C ASP A 59 -41.75 -23.70 23.20
N THR A 60 -42.07 -22.40 23.30
CA THR A 60 -41.09 -21.35 23.60
C THR A 60 -40.39 -21.59 24.94
N GLU A 61 -41.13 -22.01 25.97
CA GLU A 61 -40.59 -22.32 27.30
C GLU A 61 -39.52 -23.43 27.24
N LYS A 62 -39.66 -24.42 26.34
CA LYS A 62 -38.64 -25.47 26.15
C LYS A 62 -37.34 -24.91 25.59
N PHE A 63 -37.41 -23.98 24.63
CA PHE A 63 -36.21 -23.31 24.09
C PHE A 63 -35.60 -22.37 25.12
N LEU A 64 -36.42 -21.67 25.90
CA LEU A 64 -35.94 -20.78 26.96
C LEU A 64 -35.12 -21.54 28.00
N LYS A 65 -35.65 -22.65 28.54
CA LYS A 65 -34.93 -23.49 29.50
C LYS A 65 -33.56 -23.95 28.99
N LYS A 66 -33.51 -24.43 27.74
CA LYS A 66 -32.25 -24.83 27.10
C LYS A 66 -31.28 -23.67 26.93
N ALA A 67 -31.76 -22.48 26.57
CA ALA A 67 -30.92 -21.30 26.43
C ALA A 67 -30.35 -20.86 27.79
N GLU A 68 -31.16 -20.91 28.85
CA GLU A 68 -30.75 -20.58 30.22
C GLU A 68 -29.71 -21.58 30.78
N GLU A 69 -29.80 -22.86 30.42
CA GLU A 69 -28.77 -23.86 30.76
C GLU A 69 -27.40 -23.54 30.13
N ILE A 70 -27.40 -22.97 28.92
CA ILE A 70 -26.18 -22.60 28.19
C ILE A 70 -25.63 -21.26 28.66
N ALA A 71 -26.51 -20.28 28.89
CA ALA A 71 -26.16 -18.90 29.16
C ALA A 71 -27.09 -18.31 30.23
N ILE A 72 -26.80 -18.58 31.49
CA ILE A 72 -27.58 -18.07 32.64
C ILE A 72 -27.54 -16.53 32.68
N GLU A 73 -26.46 -15.93 32.19
CA GLU A 73 -26.30 -14.48 32.11
C GLU A 73 -27.18 -13.79 31.05
N ALA A 74 -27.70 -14.52 30.06
CA ALA A 74 -28.52 -13.97 28.98
C ALA A 74 -29.98 -13.80 29.44
N LYS A 75 -30.45 -12.55 29.54
CA LYS A 75 -31.74 -12.23 30.16
C LYS A 75 -32.81 -11.81 29.16
N LYS A 76 -32.46 -11.36 27.95
CA LYS A 76 -33.47 -10.86 26.99
C LYS A 76 -34.52 -11.89 26.60
N PRO A 77 -34.20 -13.17 26.30
CA PRO A 77 -35.22 -14.16 25.95
C PRO A 77 -36.24 -14.35 27.09
N GLY A 78 -35.76 -14.45 28.34
CA GLY A 78 -36.62 -14.59 29.51
C GLY A 78 -37.46 -13.34 29.79
N ASN A 79 -36.89 -12.13 29.59
CA ASN A 79 -37.62 -10.88 29.74
C ASN A 79 -38.74 -10.74 28.70
N LEU A 80 -38.50 -11.13 27.44
CA LEU A 80 -39.51 -11.16 26.38
C LEU A 80 -40.62 -12.16 26.72
N PHE A 81 -40.26 -13.35 27.21
CA PHE A 81 -41.24 -14.35 27.63
C PHE A 81 -42.15 -13.83 28.75
N LYS A 82 -41.57 -13.21 29.78
CA LYS A 82 -42.33 -12.59 30.90
C LYS A 82 -43.18 -11.41 30.44
N ALA A 83 -42.74 -10.64 29.45
CA ALA A 83 -43.56 -9.62 28.83
C ALA A 83 -44.77 -10.25 28.11
N GLY A 84 -44.56 -11.33 27.35
CA GLY A 84 -45.65 -12.05 26.68
C GLY A 84 -46.70 -12.60 27.64
N LEU A 85 -46.29 -13.14 28.79
CA LEU A 85 -47.22 -13.55 29.85
C LEU A 85 -48.10 -12.40 30.35
N ARG A 86 -47.50 -11.22 30.59
CA ARG A 86 -48.24 -10.03 31.05
C ARG A 86 -49.21 -9.52 30.00
N GLU A 87 -48.83 -9.51 28.72
CA GLU A 87 -49.74 -9.08 27.65
C GLU A 87 -50.96 -10.00 27.55
N ILE A 88 -50.78 -11.31 27.74
CA ILE A 88 -51.91 -12.26 27.81
C ILE A 88 -52.79 -11.99 29.03
N GLU A 89 -52.20 -11.72 30.20
CA GLU A 89 -52.94 -11.33 31.41
C GLU A 89 -53.76 -10.04 31.20
N PHE A 90 -53.24 -9.10 30.40
CA PHE A 90 -53.96 -7.88 30.00
C PHE A 90 -54.95 -8.09 28.84
N GLY A 91 -55.00 -9.29 28.26
CA GLY A 91 -55.96 -9.66 27.24
C GLY A 91 -55.52 -9.49 25.79
N SER A 92 -54.26 -9.11 25.59
CA SER A 92 -53.63 -8.87 24.29
C SER A 92 -52.96 -10.15 23.77
N LEU A 93 -53.76 -11.10 23.28
CA LEU A 93 -53.28 -12.42 22.82
C LEU A 93 -52.24 -12.32 21.69
N ARG A 94 -52.44 -11.39 20.74
CA ARG A 94 -51.58 -11.23 19.57
C ARG A 94 -50.22 -10.67 19.95
N GLU A 95 -50.18 -9.66 20.80
CA GLU A 95 -48.95 -9.08 21.36
C GLU A 95 -48.19 -10.13 22.16
N GLY A 96 -48.88 -10.92 22.99
CA GLY A 96 -48.30 -12.03 23.72
C GLY A 96 -47.65 -13.08 22.82
N GLU A 97 -48.36 -13.52 21.77
CA GLU A 97 -47.85 -14.45 20.77
C GLU A 97 -46.56 -13.93 20.09
N MET A 98 -46.57 -12.67 19.67
CA MET A 98 -45.40 -12.04 19.03
C MET A 98 -44.18 -12.07 19.96
N LEU A 99 -44.37 -11.74 21.24
CA LEU A 99 -43.31 -11.75 22.24
C LEU A 99 -42.77 -13.17 22.51
N PHE A 100 -43.62 -14.19 22.53
CA PHE A 100 -43.17 -15.58 22.62
C PHE A 100 -42.35 -16.00 21.40
N ARG A 101 -42.79 -15.66 20.19
CA ARG A 101 -42.02 -15.96 18.97
C ARG A 101 -40.67 -15.27 18.96
N GLU A 102 -40.60 -14.01 19.41
CA GLU A 102 -39.35 -13.27 19.53
C GLU A 102 -38.43 -13.88 20.60
N SER A 103 -38.97 -14.21 21.78
CA SER A 103 -38.26 -14.92 22.85
C SER A 103 -37.65 -16.22 22.32
N LYS A 104 -38.45 -17.06 21.64
CA LYS A 104 -38.01 -18.32 21.03
C LYS A 104 -36.89 -18.10 20.03
N LYS A 105 -37.00 -17.07 19.17
CA LYS A 105 -35.97 -16.73 18.19
C LYS A 105 -34.64 -16.39 18.89
N LYS A 106 -34.69 -15.60 19.96
CA LYS A 106 -33.51 -15.25 20.76
C LYS A 106 -32.93 -16.44 21.51
N SER A 107 -33.76 -17.30 22.09
CA SER A 107 -33.30 -18.55 22.72
C SER A 107 -32.59 -19.47 21.72
N LYS A 108 -33.13 -19.63 20.50
CA LYS A 108 -32.46 -20.41 19.44
C LYS A 108 -31.10 -19.83 19.08
N GLU A 109 -31.00 -18.51 18.97
CA GLU A 109 -29.73 -17.84 18.67
C GLU A 109 -28.67 -18.12 19.75
N ILE A 110 -29.06 -18.12 21.04
CA ILE A 110 -28.17 -18.50 22.15
C ILE A 110 -27.75 -19.97 22.03
N ILE A 111 -28.71 -20.88 21.83
CA ILE A 111 -28.44 -22.32 21.72
C ILE A 111 -27.43 -22.62 20.60
N ASP A 112 -27.60 -21.96 19.45
CA ASP A 112 -26.78 -22.25 18.27
C ASP A 112 -25.38 -21.62 18.32
N TRP A 113 -25.22 -20.48 19.02
CA TRP A 113 -24.04 -19.62 18.87
C TRP A 113 -23.32 -19.22 20.15
N TRP A 114 -23.95 -19.26 21.33
CA TRP A 114 -23.35 -18.71 22.55
C TRP A 114 -22.01 -19.37 22.88
N GLU A 115 -21.99 -20.69 22.95
CA GLU A 115 -20.78 -21.44 23.29
C GLU A 115 -19.70 -21.31 22.21
N LYS A 116 -20.09 -21.30 20.93
CA LYS A 116 -19.17 -21.06 19.82
C LYS A 116 -18.50 -19.70 19.93
N ALA A 117 -19.28 -18.66 20.23
CA ALA A 117 -18.78 -17.30 20.43
C ALA A 117 -17.81 -17.25 21.62
N ARG A 118 -18.17 -17.88 22.74
CA ARG A 118 -17.33 -17.94 23.95
C ARG A 118 -15.99 -18.60 23.68
N ILE A 119 -15.99 -19.76 23.02
CA ILE A 119 -14.77 -20.48 22.64
C ILE A 119 -13.91 -19.63 21.69
N ALA A 120 -14.51 -19.02 20.66
CA ALA A 120 -13.79 -18.17 19.71
C ALA A 120 -13.15 -16.95 20.39
N ILE A 121 -13.87 -16.27 21.28
CA ILE A 121 -13.36 -15.13 22.06
C ILE A 121 -12.21 -15.58 22.97
N GLN A 122 -12.34 -16.74 23.63
CA GLN A 122 -11.29 -17.24 24.52
C GLN A 122 -10.03 -17.62 23.74
N LEU A 123 -10.19 -18.30 22.61
CA LEU A 123 -9.08 -18.65 21.73
C LEU A 123 -8.37 -17.39 21.21
N ALA A 124 -9.13 -16.43 20.68
CA ALA A 124 -8.57 -15.16 20.22
C ALA A 124 -7.85 -14.40 21.35
N LYS A 125 -8.41 -14.40 22.56
CA LYS A 125 -7.79 -13.79 23.74
C LYS A 125 -6.44 -14.45 24.05
N ASN A 126 -6.39 -15.78 24.15
CA ASN A 126 -5.16 -16.50 24.47
C ASN A 126 -4.07 -16.24 23.44
N MET A 127 -4.41 -16.30 22.14
CA MET A 127 -3.44 -16.08 21.06
C MET A 127 -2.88 -14.64 21.05
N LEU A 128 -3.68 -13.66 21.43
CA LEU A 128 -3.23 -12.27 21.55
C LEU A 128 -2.32 -12.07 22.78
N GLU A 129 -2.64 -12.72 23.91
CA GLU A 129 -1.81 -12.68 25.14
C GLU A 129 -0.43 -13.34 24.94
N GLU A 130 -0.32 -14.36 24.08
CA GLU A 130 0.97 -14.98 23.75
C GLU A 130 1.92 -14.05 22.95
N ARG A 131 1.43 -12.91 22.44
CA ARG A 131 2.13 -12.05 21.48
C ARG A 131 2.17 -10.58 21.91
N GLU A 132 2.55 -10.32 23.17
CA GLU A 132 2.62 -8.98 23.77
C GLU A 132 3.50 -7.97 23.00
N ASN A 133 4.47 -8.45 22.21
CA ASN A 133 5.45 -7.61 21.50
C ASN A 133 4.99 -7.13 20.12
N LEU A 134 3.82 -7.59 19.64
CA LEU A 134 3.29 -7.18 18.34
C LEU A 134 2.37 -5.97 18.50
N GLU A 135 2.35 -5.09 17.49
CA GLU A 135 1.42 -3.97 17.44
C GLU A 135 0.00 -4.47 17.07
N LEU A 136 -0.71 -5.00 18.06
CA LEU A 136 -2.01 -5.69 17.90
C LEU A 136 -3.20 -4.82 18.35
N THR A 137 -3.07 -3.50 18.32
CA THR A 137 -4.10 -2.55 18.79
C THR A 137 -5.44 -2.83 18.13
N GLN A 138 -5.47 -2.96 16.81
CA GLN A 138 -6.67 -3.26 16.03
C GLN A 138 -7.30 -4.61 16.41
N LEU A 139 -6.50 -5.67 16.57
CA LEU A 139 -7.03 -6.99 16.96
C LEU A 139 -7.58 -7.00 18.38
N ASN A 140 -6.96 -6.23 19.29
CA ASN A 140 -7.47 -6.04 20.65
C ASN A 140 -8.80 -5.28 20.68
N GLU A 141 -8.98 -4.27 19.81
CA GLU A 141 -10.26 -3.58 19.62
C GLU A 141 -11.33 -4.54 19.09
N ILE A 142 -11.01 -5.34 18.08
CA ILE A 142 -11.90 -6.37 17.53
C ILE A 142 -12.32 -7.37 18.61
N LEU A 143 -11.38 -7.84 19.45
CA LEU A 143 -11.68 -8.72 20.58
C LEU A 143 -12.60 -8.04 21.62
N SER A 144 -12.35 -6.76 21.90
CA SER A 144 -13.18 -5.96 22.81
C SER A 144 -14.61 -5.85 22.29
N ASP A 145 -14.78 -5.59 21.01
CA ASP A 145 -16.09 -5.46 20.38
C ASP A 145 -16.82 -6.81 20.31
N ALA A 146 -16.12 -7.91 20.04
CA ALA A 146 -16.70 -9.25 20.14
C ALA A 146 -17.23 -9.54 21.56
N LYS A 147 -16.49 -9.16 22.61
CA LYS A 147 -16.94 -9.28 24.01
C LYS A 147 -18.17 -8.43 24.30
N LYS A 148 -18.21 -7.18 23.82
CA LYS A 148 -19.39 -6.29 23.97
C LYS A 148 -20.61 -6.87 23.26
N LEU A 149 -20.44 -7.44 22.06
CA LEU A 149 -21.53 -8.07 21.32
C LEU A 149 -22.11 -9.27 22.08
N LEU A 150 -21.25 -10.10 22.69
CA LEU A 150 -21.71 -11.21 23.52
C LEU A 150 -22.46 -10.71 24.77
N GLN A 151 -21.95 -9.67 25.45
CA GLN A 151 -22.64 -9.01 26.57
C GLN A 151 -23.99 -8.40 26.16
N SER A 152 -24.10 -7.92 24.91
CA SER A 152 -25.35 -7.42 24.35
C SER A 152 -26.29 -8.53 23.85
N GLU A 153 -25.95 -9.80 24.11
CA GLU A 153 -26.72 -10.98 23.70
C GLU A 153 -26.89 -11.10 22.17
N GLU A 154 -25.82 -10.79 21.42
CA GLU A 154 -25.70 -10.99 19.97
C GLU A 154 -24.62 -12.05 19.63
N PRO A 155 -24.78 -13.32 20.08
CA PRO A 155 -23.71 -14.32 20.04
C PRO A 155 -23.27 -14.67 18.61
N LYS A 156 -24.17 -14.63 17.63
CA LYS A 156 -23.81 -14.90 16.22
C LYS A 156 -22.83 -13.86 15.68
N LYS A 157 -23.04 -12.57 15.97
CA LYS A 157 -22.14 -11.50 15.53
C LYS A 157 -20.82 -11.54 16.30
N ALA A 158 -20.88 -11.80 17.61
CA ALA A 158 -19.70 -11.98 18.44
C ALA A 158 -18.79 -13.11 17.92
N TYR A 159 -19.38 -14.27 17.59
CA TYR A 159 -18.65 -15.38 16.97
C TYR A 159 -18.01 -14.99 15.64
N ALA A 160 -18.79 -14.39 14.73
CA ALA A 160 -18.30 -14.04 13.40
C ALA A 160 -17.03 -13.18 13.48
N ILE A 161 -17.02 -12.16 14.34
CA ILE A 161 -15.88 -11.25 14.49
C ILE A 161 -14.73 -11.91 15.27
N ALA A 162 -15.02 -12.63 16.36
CA ALA A 162 -13.95 -13.31 17.12
C ALA A 162 -13.23 -14.38 16.27
N SER A 163 -13.94 -15.05 15.38
CA SER A 163 -13.38 -16.12 14.54
C SER A 163 -12.40 -15.63 13.47
N THR A 164 -12.39 -14.33 13.14
CA THR A 164 -11.44 -13.78 12.17
C THR A 164 -10.08 -13.44 12.77
N ILE A 165 -10.02 -13.21 14.10
CA ILE A 165 -8.77 -12.82 14.79
C ILE A 165 -7.66 -13.86 14.59
N PRO A 166 -7.88 -15.18 14.79
CA PRO A 166 -6.83 -16.18 14.61
C PRO A 166 -6.24 -16.19 13.20
N LEU A 167 -7.09 -16.09 12.17
CA LEU A 167 -6.66 -16.06 10.77
C LEU A 167 -5.81 -14.83 10.46
N GLN A 168 -6.21 -13.68 11.00
CA GLN A 168 -5.44 -12.44 10.85
C GLN A 168 -4.09 -12.54 11.57
N LEU A 169 -4.05 -13.18 12.73
CA LEU A 169 -2.84 -13.38 13.49
C LEU A 169 -1.85 -14.33 12.78
N GLU A 170 -2.34 -15.46 12.26
CA GLU A 170 -1.54 -16.37 11.43
C GLU A 170 -0.94 -15.64 10.22
N SER A 171 -1.71 -14.77 9.57
CA SER A 171 -1.20 -13.94 8.48
C SER A 171 -0.11 -12.97 8.94
N THR A 172 -0.21 -12.39 10.13
CA THR A 172 0.84 -11.53 10.68
C THR A 172 2.09 -12.32 11.03
N ASP A 173 1.94 -13.57 11.47
CA ASP A 173 3.06 -14.45 11.82
C ASP A 173 3.89 -14.83 10.59
N LEU A 174 3.21 -15.22 9.52
CA LEU A 174 3.86 -15.53 8.24
C LEU A 174 4.62 -14.33 7.68
N ALA A 175 4.06 -13.13 7.84
CA ALA A 175 4.71 -11.91 7.38
C ALA A 175 5.91 -11.53 8.28
N MET A 176 5.84 -11.83 9.57
CA MET A 176 6.97 -11.73 10.49
C MET A 176 8.11 -12.70 10.18
N GLU A 177 7.78 -13.96 9.89
CA GLU A 177 8.78 -14.97 9.50
C GLU A 177 9.54 -14.53 8.25
N LYS A 178 8.81 -14.06 7.23
CA LYS A 178 9.42 -13.52 5.99
C LYS A 178 10.30 -12.31 6.27
N ALA A 179 9.86 -11.40 7.14
CA ALA A 179 10.67 -10.26 7.55
C ALA A 179 11.96 -10.70 8.26
N ALA A 180 11.89 -11.76 9.06
CA ALA A 180 13.05 -12.32 9.76
C ALA A 180 14.03 -13.01 8.81
N GLU A 181 13.54 -13.69 7.78
CA GLU A 181 14.38 -14.22 6.71
C GLU A 181 15.12 -13.11 5.97
N LYS A 182 14.44 -12.02 5.59
CA LYS A 182 15.07 -10.85 4.97
C LYS A 182 16.11 -10.20 5.87
N LEU A 183 15.84 -10.07 7.16
CA LEU A 183 16.82 -9.54 8.11
C LEU A 183 18.06 -10.42 8.17
N LYS A 184 17.90 -11.76 8.18
CA LYS A 184 19.03 -12.70 8.12
C LYS A 184 19.80 -12.58 6.81
N GLU A 185 19.12 -12.36 5.68
CA GLU A 185 19.77 -12.11 4.39
C GLU A 185 20.57 -10.81 4.40
N ALA A 186 20.01 -9.73 4.94
CA ALA A 186 20.73 -8.46 5.12
C ALA A 186 21.94 -8.63 6.05
N GLN A 187 21.80 -9.35 7.17
CA GLN A 187 22.92 -9.69 8.07
C GLN A 187 24.00 -10.52 7.36
N LYS A 188 23.63 -11.44 6.47
CA LYS A 188 24.59 -12.20 5.65
C LYS A 188 25.29 -11.30 4.63
N ALA A 189 24.55 -10.45 3.93
CA ALA A 189 25.12 -9.48 2.99
C ALA A 189 26.13 -8.56 3.68
N MET A 190 25.82 -8.12 4.91
CA MET A 190 26.69 -7.32 5.77
C MET A 190 28.02 -8.00 6.12
N LYS A 191 28.10 -9.33 6.14
CA LYS A 191 29.39 -10.04 6.34
C LYS A 191 30.29 -9.99 5.11
N SER A 192 29.76 -9.56 3.97
CA SER A 192 30.44 -9.53 2.69
C SER A 192 30.77 -8.09 2.26
N THR A 193 30.83 -7.13 3.17
CA THR A 193 31.03 -5.71 2.86
C THR A 193 32.50 -5.27 2.90
N GLU A 194 33.45 -6.21 2.78
CA GLU A 194 34.88 -5.87 2.72
C GLU A 194 35.14 -4.81 1.64
N GLY A 195 35.75 -3.69 2.04
CA GLY A 195 36.04 -2.57 1.15
C GLY A 195 34.88 -1.60 0.93
N LEU A 196 33.76 -1.69 1.67
CA LEU A 196 32.65 -0.72 1.62
C LEU A 196 32.62 0.18 2.86
N ASN A 197 32.02 1.36 2.75
CA ASN A 197 31.62 2.14 3.92
C ASN A 197 30.39 1.49 4.57
N THR A 198 30.50 1.11 5.85
CA THR A 198 29.49 0.30 6.54
C THR A 198 28.81 1.01 7.71
N GLU A 199 29.23 2.23 8.08
CA GLU A 199 28.74 2.92 9.28
C GLU A 199 27.21 3.10 9.28
N ASP A 200 26.65 3.65 8.19
CA ASP A 200 25.19 3.84 8.06
C ASP A 200 24.44 2.50 7.99
N LEU A 201 25.01 1.52 7.28
CA LEU A 201 24.42 0.20 7.11
C LEU A 201 24.27 -0.53 8.46
N PHE A 202 25.26 -0.42 9.36
CA PHE A 202 25.17 -0.97 10.72
C PHE A 202 24.07 -0.30 11.54
N ASN A 203 23.98 1.03 11.52
CA ASN A 203 22.93 1.76 12.24
C ASN A 203 21.52 1.37 11.75
N ARG A 204 21.36 1.19 10.45
CA ARG A 204 20.10 0.73 9.85
C ARG A 204 19.81 -0.72 10.18
N LEU A 205 20.82 -1.59 10.21
CA LEU A 205 20.65 -2.98 10.62
C LEU A 205 20.18 -3.07 12.08
N GLU A 206 20.79 -2.30 12.98
CA GLU A 206 20.37 -2.23 14.39
C GLU A 206 18.93 -1.69 14.50
N LYS A 207 18.57 -0.71 13.68
CA LYS A 207 17.18 -0.21 13.60
C LYS A 207 16.21 -1.29 13.13
N ALA A 208 16.59 -2.11 12.16
CA ALA A 208 15.79 -3.25 11.71
C ALA A 208 15.65 -4.31 12.81
N GLU A 209 16.72 -4.61 13.55
CA GLU A 209 16.67 -5.53 14.70
C GLU A 209 15.76 -5.03 15.82
N LYS A 210 15.81 -3.73 16.14
CA LYS A 210 14.86 -3.10 17.09
C LYS A 210 13.42 -3.16 16.58
N SER A 211 13.20 -2.92 15.29
CA SER A 211 11.88 -3.00 14.66
C SER A 211 11.31 -4.42 14.64
N MET A 212 12.20 -5.42 14.57
CA MET A 212 11.82 -6.83 14.73
C MET A 212 11.31 -7.11 16.13
N GLN A 213 12.01 -6.62 17.15
CA GLN A 213 11.60 -6.77 18.55
C GLN A 213 10.27 -6.07 18.83
N SER A 214 10.00 -4.94 18.18
CA SER A 214 8.75 -4.18 18.33
C SER A 214 7.61 -4.68 17.45
N GLY A 215 7.80 -5.77 16.70
CA GLY A 215 6.73 -6.32 15.89
C GLY A 215 6.34 -5.51 14.64
N ASN A 216 7.26 -4.71 14.07
CA ASN A 216 6.99 -3.96 12.83
C ASN A 216 7.62 -4.61 11.59
N GLN A 217 6.93 -5.61 11.02
CA GLN A 217 7.38 -6.39 9.86
C GLN A 217 7.67 -5.57 8.59
N ALA A 218 6.88 -4.51 8.34
CA ALA A 218 7.01 -3.69 7.14
C ALA A 218 8.32 -2.89 7.18
N MET A 219 8.63 -2.34 8.34
CA MET A 219 9.87 -1.60 8.57
C MET A 219 11.09 -2.51 8.51
N VAL A 220 11.04 -3.70 9.11
CA VAL A 220 12.10 -4.71 9.01
C VAL A 220 12.39 -5.05 7.55
N SER A 221 11.36 -5.40 6.78
CA SER A 221 11.50 -5.80 5.38
C SER A 221 12.07 -4.67 4.52
N GLY A 222 11.53 -3.45 4.66
CA GLY A 222 11.98 -2.29 3.87
C GLY A 222 13.43 -1.91 4.17
N ILE A 223 13.84 -1.92 5.44
CA ILE A 223 15.23 -1.62 5.80
C ILE A 223 16.17 -2.72 5.29
N SER A 224 15.80 -3.99 5.47
CA SER A 224 16.61 -5.15 5.03
C SER A 224 16.81 -5.15 3.50
N ASP A 225 15.74 -4.94 2.73
CA ASP A 225 15.81 -4.84 1.27
C ASP A 225 16.69 -3.65 0.83
N GLY A 226 16.58 -2.52 1.53
CA GLY A 226 17.39 -1.33 1.27
C GLY A 226 18.88 -1.58 1.48
N ILE A 227 19.23 -2.25 2.60
CA ILE A 227 20.62 -2.63 2.89
C ILE A 227 21.17 -3.55 1.81
N ILE A 228 20.42 -4.59 1.43
CA ILE A 228 20.86 -5.56 0.40
C ILE A 228 21.13 -4.84 -0.93
N ARG A 229 20.17 -4.03 -1.40
CA ARG A 229 20.31 -3.28 -2.67
C ARG A 229 21.50 -2.33 -2.67
N GLU A 230 21.72 -1.66 -1.56
CA GLU A 230 22.82 -0.71 -1.44
C GLU A 230 24.17 -1.43 -1.48
N ILE A 231 24.32 -2.53 -0.74
CA ILE A 231 25.52 -3.39 -0.79
C ILE A 231 25.78 -3.91 -2.21
N GLU A 232 24.74 -4.36 -2.91
CA GLU A 232 24.85 -4.80 -4.30
C GLU A 232 25.28 -3.66 -5.23
N SER A 233 24.70 -2.47 -5.08
CA SER A 233 25.06 -1.30 -5.88
C SER A 233 26.49 -0.81 -5.62
N GLU A 234 26.92 -0.80 -4.37
CA GLU A 234 28.27 -0.40 -3.97
C GLU A 234 29.31 -1.41 -4.46
N ARG A 235 29.03 -2.72 -4.38
CA ARG A 235 29.90 -3.77 -4.95
C ARG A 235 30.03 -3.66 -6.46
N ALA A 236 28.91 -3.48 -7.17
CA ALA A 236 28.94 -3.32 -8.62
C ALA A 236 29.73 -2.06 -9.02
N ALA A 237 29.57 -0.97 -8.25
CA ALA A 237 30.33 0.25 -8.47
C ALA A 237 31.82 0.07 -8.18
N MET A 238 32.17 -0.61 -7.08
CA MET A 238 33.54 -0.95 -6.71
C MET A 238 34.26 -1.71 -7.82
N ASP A 239 33.64 -2.77 -8.35
CA ASP A 239 34.23 -3.57 -9.42
C ASP A 239 34.51 -2.74 -10.69
N ASN A 240 33.59 -1.86 -11.06
CA ASN A 240 33.73 -1.00 -12.23
C ASN A 240 34.82 0.07 -12.02
N VAL A 241 34.84 0.73 -10.87
CA VAL A 241 35.82 1.77 -10.54
C VAL A 241 37.21 1.15 -10.45
N LEU A 242 37.39 0.03 -9.74
CA LEU A 242 38.67 -0.67 -9.64
C LEU A 242 39.18 -1.12 -11.00
N ARG A 243 38.29 -1.60 -11.89
CA ARG A 243 38.65 -1.98 -13.25
C ARG A 243 39.16 -0.77 -14.05
N ALA A 244 38.48 0.37 -13.95
CA ALA A 244 38.88 1.60 -14.63
C ALA A 244 40.21 2.15 -14.09
N LEU A 245 40.39 2.17 -12.76
CA LEU A 245 41.63 2.60 -12.12
C LEU A 245 42.82 1.68 -12.45
N LYS A 246 42.61 0.37 -12.61
CA LYS A 246 43.65 -0.54 -13.15
C LYS A 246 44.09 -0.14 -14.57
N GLN A 247 43.17 0.41 -15.36
CA GLN A 247 43.42 0.91 -16.72
C GLN A 247 43.76 2.41 -16.75
N LYS A 248 44.05 3.04 -15.60
CA LYS A 248 44.37 4.47 -15.46
C LYS A 248 45.39 4.96 -16.48
N LYS A 249 46.44 4.18 -16.77
CA LYS A 249 47.47 4.54 -17.76
C LYS A 249 46.91 4.72 -19.18
N HIS A 250 45.86 4.02 -19.55
CA HIS A 250 45.19 4.20 -20.85
C HIS A 250 44.29 5.42 -20.83
N LEU A 251 43.62 5.66 -19.70
CA LEU A 251 42.78 6.83 -19.50
C LEU A 251 43.62 8.11 -19.61
N THR A 252 44.70 8.21 -18.82
CA THR A 252 45.58 9.40 -18.79
C THR A 252 46.30 9.66 -20.10
N LYS A 253 46.50 8.65 -20.96
CA LYS A 253 47.04 8.86 -22.31
C LYS A 253 46.14 9.74 -23.18
N LYS A 254 44.82 9.76 -22.95
CA LYS A 254 43.88 10.55 -23.76
C LYS A 254 44.09 12.07 -23.63
N TRP A 255 44.65 12.54 -22.52
CA TRP A 255 44.86 13.98 -22.26
C TRP A 255 46.30 14.34 -21.89
N LYS A 256 47.25 13.42 -22.03
CA LYS A 256 48.64 13.62 -21.57
C LYS A 256 49.33 14.84 -22.21
N ASP A 257 48.99 15.11 -23.47
CA ASP A 257 49.64 16.14 -24.29
C ASP A 257 48.74 17.38 -24.48
N ARG A 258 47.61 17.46 -23.75
CA ARG A 258 46.69 18.60 -23.79
C ARG A 258 47.10 19.69 -22.80
N GLU A 259 46.72 20.94 -23.08
CA GLU A 259 46.97 22.08 -22.18
C GLU A 259 46.10 22.02 -20.91
N ASP A 260 44.86 21.53 -21.04
CA ASP A 260 43.88 21.34 -19.96
C ASP A 260 44.16 20.11 -19.06
N LYS A 261 45.32 19.46 -19.22
CA LYS A 261 45.71 18.24 -18.49
C LYS A 261 45.51 18.33 -16.98
N SER A 262 45.82 19.48 -16.38
CA SER A 262 45.72 19.67 -14.93
C SER A 262 44.29 19.47 -14.42
N GLU A 263 43.29 19.90 -15.19
CA GLU A 263 41.87 19.77 -14.83
C GLU A 263 41.43 18.30 -14.89
N TRP A 264 41.87 17.57 -15.91
CA TRP A 264 41.60 16.13 -16.03
C TRP A 264 42.29 15.30 -14.94
N ASP A 265 43.53 15.66 -14.59
CA ASP A 265 44.26 15.02 -13.50
C ASP A 265 43.60 15.32 -12.13
N GLU A 266 43.00 16.49 -11.95
CA GLU A 266 42.23 16.84 -10.75
C GLU A 266 40.95 16.01 -10.64
N LYS A 267 40.14 15.93 -11.70
CA LYS A 267 38.94 15.06 -11.74
C LYS A 267 39.27 13.59 -11.46
N LEU A 268 40.41 13.11 -11.98
CA LEU A 268 40.86 11.74 -11.72
C LEU A 268 41.28 11.54 -10.25
N LYS A 269 41.91 12.54 -9.62
CA LYS A 269 42.21 12.50 -8.18
C LYS A 269 40.95 12.49 -7.32
N GLU A 270 39.90 13.21 -7.72
CA GLU A 270 38.61 13.17 -7.01
C GLU A 270 38.00 11.75 -7.04
N ILE A 271 38.06 11.07 -8.19
CA ILE A 271 37.63 9.66 -8.31
C ILE A 271 38.45 8.76 -7.38
N GLU A 272 39.78 8.94 -7.34
CA GLU A 272 40.67 8.16 -6.48
C GLU A 272 40.37 8.42 -5.00
N SER A 273 40.17 9.68 -4.60
CA SER A 273 39.81 10.04 -3.23
C SER A 273 38.44 9.47 -2.83
N ALA A 274 37.45 9.49 -3.71
CA ALA A 274 36.15 8.87 -3.46
C ALA A 274 36.26 7.35 -3.27
N ALA A 275 37.11 6.69 -4.07
CA ALA A 275 37.40 5.26 -3.94
C ALA A 275 38.16 4.93 -2.65
N GLU A 276 39.14 5.76 -2.25
CA GLU A 276 39.88 5.63 -0.98
C GLU A 276 38.96 5.77 0.23
N ASN A 277 37.95 6.65 0.14
CA ASN A 277 36.90 6.82 1.15
C ASN A 277 35.78 5.77 1.07
N LEU A 278 35.93 4.74 0.22
CA LEU A 278 34.97 3.63 0.03
C LEU A 278 33.56 4.08 -0.41
N ALA A 279 33.46 5.24 -1.07
CA ALA A 279 32.22 5.78 -1.63
C ALA A 279 32.11 5.41 -3.11
N TRP A 280 31.88 4.13 -3.40
CA TRP A 280 32.04 3.58 -4.76
C TRP A 280 30.98 4.05 -5.73
N THR A 281 29.72 4.16 -5.31
CA THR A 281 28.66 4.69 -6.19
C THR A 281 28.94 6.15 -6.61
N HIS A 282 29.50 6.95 -5.70
CA HIS A 282 29.94 8.31 -6.01
C HIS A 282 31.14 8.31 -6.97
N ALA A 283 32.16 7.50 -6.69
CA ALA A 283 33.33 7.34 -7.56
C ALA A 283 32.94 6.86 -8.98
N LEU A 284 31.97 5.95 -9.08
CA LEU A 284 31.46 5.47 -10.37
C LEU A 284 30.75 6.58 -11.14
N LYS A 285 29.98 7.43 -10.46
CA LYS A 285 29.33 8.58 -11.09
C LYS A 285 30.37 9.55 -11.65
N LEU A 286 31.36 9.94 -10.84
CA LEU A 286 32.46 10.81 -11.28
C LEU A 286 33.22 10.20 -12.48
N LEU A 287 33.47 8.89 -12.47
CA LEU A 287 34.10 8.19 -13.59
C LEU A 287 33.23 8.18 -14.85
N SER A 288 31.92 7.95 -14.71
CA SER A 288 30.96 8.04 -15.81
C SER A 288 30.94 9.44 -16.42
N ASP A 289 30.95 10.47 -15.59
CA ASP A 289 30.91 11.86 -16.05
C ASP A 289 32.23 12.22 -16.77
N LEU A 290 33.38 11.86 -16.19
CA LEU A 290 34.69 12.00 -16.83
C LEU A 290 34.75 11.31 -18.21
N THR A 291 34.25 10.09 -18.32
CA THR A 291 34.26 9.33 -19.57
C THR A 291 33.33 9.93 -20.61
N LYS A 292 32.13 10.37 -20.22
CA LYS A 292 31.21 11.09 -21.12
C LYS A 292 31.81 12.38 -21.65
N GLU A 293 32.45 13.16 -20.78
CA GLU A 293 33.11 14.40 -21.22
C GLU A 293 34.25 14.11 -22.20
N LEU A 294 35.10 13.11 -21.93
CA LEU A 294 36.17 12.71 -22.85
C LEU A 294 35.64 12.25 -24.21
N ASP A 295 34.54 11.50 -24.23
CA ASP A 295 33.94 11.04 -25.47
C ASP A 295 33.32 12.21 -26.25
N GLY A 296 32.70 13.18 -25.57
CA GLY A 296 32.23 14.43 -26.18
C GLY A 296 33.37 15.26 -26.78
N GLN A 297 34.50 15.38 -26.06
CA GLN A 297 35.71 16.03 -26.57
C GLN A 297 36.30 15.32 -27.79
N SER A 298 36.19 13.98 -27.86
CA SER A 298 36.59 13.21 -29.04
C SER A 298 35.70 13.48 -30.26
N GLN A 299 34.40 13.70 -30.06
CA GLN A 299 33.48 14.07 -31.12
C GLN A 299 33.80 15.47 -31.64
N ILE A 300 33.97 16.44 -30.74
CA ILE A 300 34.38 17.81 -31.09
C ILE A 300 35.69 17.80 -31.89
N LYS A 301 36.69 17.02 -31.45
CA LYS A 301 37.95 16.87 -32.20
C LYS A 301 37.71 16.42 -33.64
N THR A 302 36.81 15.46 -33.84
CA THR A 302 36.49 14.92 -35.18
C THR A 302 35.83 15.99 -36.04
N GLU A 303 34.87 16.74 -35.49
CA GLU A 303 34.22 17.87 -36.19
C GLU A 303 35.22 18.95 -36.59
N VAL A 304 36.13 19.35 -35.69
CA VAL A 304 37.18 20.34 -35.99
C VAL A 304 38.10 19.86 -37.11
N ILE A 305 38.46 18.56 -37.12
CA ILE A 305 39.29 17.96 -38.19
C ILE A 305 38.55 18.01 -39.53
N GLU A 306 37.27 17.58 -39.57
CA GLU A 306 36.46 17.59 -40.78
C GLU A 306 36.30 19.01 -41.36
N LEU A 307 36.05 20.00 -40.49
CA LEU A 307 35.96 21.41 -40.91
C LEU A 307 37.30 21.96 -41.41
N LEU A 308 38.41 21.61 -40.75
CA LEU A 308 39.73 22.03 -41.20
C LEU A 308 40.10 21.41 -42.55
N GLU A 309 39.82 20.12 -42.75
CA GLU A 309 40.04 19.44 -44.03
C GLU A 309 39.21 20.09 -45.14
N TYR A 310 37.93 20.38 -44.88
CA TYR A 310 37.07 21.10 -45.80
C TYR A 310 37.64 22.47 -46.18
N LEU A 311 38.05 23.29 -45.20
CA LEU A 311 38.63 24.60 -45.47
C LEU A 311 39.95 24.49 -46.24
N LYS A 312 40.81 23.51 -45.93
CA LYS A 312 42.06 23.26 -46.68
C LYS A 312 41.77 22.93 -48.16
N GLU A 313 40.76 22.12 -48.45
CA GLU A 313 40.34 21.83 -49.83
C GLU A 313 39.79 23.07 -50.54
N GLN A 314 38.91 23.81 -49.88
CA GLN A 314 38.35 25.06 -50.41
C GLN A 314 39.43 26.10 -50.67
N TRP A 315 40.40 26.24 -49.77
CA TRP A 315 41.50 27.19 -49.90
C TRP A 315 42.38 26.87 -51.10
N LYS A 316 42.68 25.59 -51.32
CA LYS A 316 43.41 25.15 -52.51
C LYS A 316 42.70 25.55 -53.81
N ILE A 317 41.38 25.44 -53.86
CA ILE A 317 40.58 25.84 -55.03
C ILE A 317 40.63 27.37 -55.19
N LEU A 318 40.36 28.11 -54.11
CA LEU A 318 40.32 29.57 -54.11
C LEU A 318 41.68 30.18 -54.49
N ARG A 319 42.77 29.65 -53.94
CA ARG A 319 44.13 30.10 -54.25
C ARG A 319 44.43 30.00 -55.75
N ASN A 320 44.05 28.90 -56.39
CA ASN A 320 44.20 28.73 -57.84
C ASN A 320 43.36 29.77 -58.62
N GLN A 321 42.18 30.15 -58.12
CA GLN A 321 41.32 31.17 -58.75
C GLN A 321 41.90 32.58 -58.58
N CYS A 322 42.45 32.90 -57.41
CA CYS A 322 43.14 34.16 -57.16
C CYS A 322 44.38 34.31 -58.07
N GLU A 323 45.17 33.25 -58.23
CA GLU A 323 46.33 33.21 -59.14
C GLU A 323 45.90 33.44 -60.60
N ALA A 324 44.80 32.81 -61.04
CA ALA A 324 44.26 33.03 -62.39
C ALA A 324 43.75 34.46 -62.63
N SER A 325 43.38 35.17 -61.57
CA SER A 325 42.86 36.55 -61.60
C SER A 325 43.96 37.61 -61.45
N ASN A 326 45.24 37.21 -61.46
CA ASN A 326 46.42 38.07 -61.23
C ASN A 326 46.43 38.79 -59.86
N MET A 327 45.82 38.21 -58.82
CA MET A 327 46.03 38.70 -57.45
C MET A 327 47.48 38.45 -57.01
N ASP A 328 48.07 39.41 -56.31
CA ASP A 328 49.46 39.34 -55.88
C ASP A 328 49.64 38.26 -54.79
N VAL A 329 50.53 37.30 -55.05
CA VAL A 329 50.85 36.19 -54.14
C VAL A 329 51.49 36.69 -52.83
N THR A 330 51.91 37.96 -52.77
CA THR A 330 52.45 38.60 -51.56
C THR A 330 51.39 39.24 -50.66
N ASP A 331 50.10 39.15 -51.00
CA ASP A 331 49.02 39.62 -50.13
C ASP A 331 49.09 38.92 -48.76
N SER A 332 49.11 39.73 -47.69
CA SER A 332 49.27 39.26 -46.31
C SER A 332 48.20 38.25 -45.91
N ARG A 333 47.02 38.29 -46.54
CA ARG A 333 45.92 37.37 -46.27
C ARG A 333 46.24 35.91 -46.61
N PHE A 334 47.07 35.65 -47.63
CA PHE A 334 47.47 34.28 -47.98
C PHE A 334 48.36 33.68 -46.89
N VAL A 335 49.32 34.47 -46.40
CA VAL A 335 50.23 34.07 -45.32
C VAL A 335 49.46 33.86 -44.02
N GLU A 336 48.49 34.72 -43.74
CA GLU A 336 47.66 34.64 -42.54
C GLU A 336 46.72 33.42 -42.57
N ILE A 337 46.08 33.11 -43.70
CA ILE A 337 45.27 31.89 -43.85
C ILE A 337 46.13 30.63 -43.69
N ASP A 338 47.27 30.54 -44.38
CA ASP A 338 48.16 29.38 -44.28
C ASP A 338 48.73 29.23 -42.85
N GLY A 339 49.09 30.36 -42.21
CA GLY A 339 49.60 30.40 -40.83
C GLY A 339 48.56 29.96 -39.81
N THR A 340 47.36 30.52 -39.87
CA THR A 340 46.24 30.16 -38.97
C THR A 340 45.79 28.72 -39.16
N MET A 341 45.75 28.19 -40.40
CA MET A 341 45.49 26.77 -40.65
C MET A 341 46.56 25.84 -40.05
N SER A 342 47.82 26.29 -39.98
CA SER A 342 48.88 25.57 -39.29
C SER A 342 48.66 25.61 -37.77
N GLU A 343 48.40 26.79 -37.21
CA GLU A 343 48.12 26.98 -35.79
C GLU A 343 46.89 26.18 -35.31
N ILE A 344 45.88 26.00 -36.15
CA ILE A 344 44.73 25.13 -35.83
C ILE A 344 45.18 23.69 -35.60
N ASN A 345 46.16 23.16 -36.35
CA ASN A 345 46.67 21.80 -36.10
C ASN A 345 47.36 21.70 -34.74
N ASP A 346 48.16 22.71 -34.38
CA ASP A 346 48.85 22.76 -33.09
C ASP A 346 47.84 22.87 -31.93
N ASN A 347 46.81 23.71 -32.08
CA ASN A 347 45.72 23.86 -31.12
C ASN A 347 44.83 22.60 -31.03
N LEU A 348 44.67 21.85 -32.12
CA LEU A 348 43.98 20.56 -32.17
C LEU A 348 44.69 19.50 -31.35
N GLU A 349 46.02 19.45 -31.44
CA GLU A 349 46.86 18.55 -30.63
C GLU A 349 46.82 18.93 -29.15
N ALA A 350 46.84 20.22 -28.85
CA ALA A 350 46.75 20.75 -27.49
C ALA A 350 45.34 20.64 -26.86
N GLY A 351 44.32 20.26 -27.63
CA GLY A 351 42.94 20.08 -27.16
C GLY A 351 42.15 21.38 -26.99
N MET A 352 42.60 22.49 -27.60
CA MET A 352 41.99 23.82 -27.48
C MET A 352 40.87 24.00 -28.52
N TYR A 353 39.81 23.20 -28.45
CA TYR A 353 38.81 23.14 -29.52
C TYR A 353 38.02 24.44 -29.72
N GLU A 354 37.72 25.18 -28.64
CA GLU A 354 37.08 26.50 -28.77
C GLU A 354 37.94 27.48 -29.56
N LYS A 355 39.26 27.50 -29.30
CA LYS A 355 40.20 28.32 -30.08
C LYS A 355 40.26 27.84 -31.54
N CYS A 356 40.23 26.54 -31.77
CA CYS A 356 40.18 25.98 -33.13
C CYS A 356 38.94 26.46 -33.89
N PHE A 357 37.75 26.43 -33.27
CA PHE A 357 36.52 26.92 -33.93
C PHE A 357 36.59 28.42 -34.25
N LEU A 358 37.12 29.24 -33.35
CA LEU A 358 37.32 30.67 -33.60
C LEU A 358 38.27 30.91 -34.79
N GLN A 359 39.38 30.16 -34.83
CA GLN A 359 40.33 30.23 -35.94
C GLN A 359 39.74 29.70 -37.25
N LEU A 360 38.97 28.62 -37.24
CA LEU A 360 38.26 28.09 -38.42
C LEU A 360 37.27 29.14 -38.97
N SER A 361 36.49 29.78 -38.11
CA SER A 361 35.58 30.86 -38.50
C SER A 361 36.33 32.05 -39.09
N HIS A 362 37.47 32.43 -38.51
CA HIS A 362 38.30 33.52 -39.01
C HIS A 362 38.88 33.21 -40.39
N VAL A 363 39.38 31.99 -40.60
CA VAL A 363 39.87 31.53 -41.91
C VAL A 363 38.75 31.57 -42.95
N ASP A 364 37.55 31.09 -42.62
CA ASP A 364 36.40 31.11 -43.53
C ASP A 364 36.01 32.54 -43.93
N GLU A 365 35.96 33.48 -42.98
CA GLU A 365 35.69 34.90 -43.25
C GLU A 365 36.74 35.53 -44.18
N MET A 366 38.03 35.23 -43.94
CA MET A 366 39.11 35.72 -44.80
C MET A 366 39.01 35.13 -46.21
N MET A 367 38.73 33.84 -46.33
CA MET A 367 38.52 33.19 -47.62
C MET A 367 37.30 33.76 -48.35
N GLU A 368 36.19 34.02 -47.67
CA GLU A 368 35.03 34.69 -48.25
C GLU A 368 35.34 36.11 -48.71
N SER A 369 36.20 36.85 -47.99
CA SER A 369 36.64 38.18 -48.43
C SER A 369 37.39 38.11 -49.77
N LEU A 370 38.27 37.11 -49.94
CA LEU A 370 39.01 36.86 -51.18
C LEU A 370 38.07 36.38 -52.30
N ARG A 371 37.11 35.50 -52.01
CA ARG A 371 36.10 35.04 -52.99
C ARG A 371 35.28 36.17 -53.59
N ARG A 372 35.10 37.30 -52.88
CA ARG A 372 34.38 38.47 -53.39
C ARG A 372 35.21 39.34 -54.34
N GLU A 373 36.53 39.18 -54.31
CA GLU A 373 37.48 39.97 -55.11
C GLU A 373 37.91 39.26 -56.41
N VAL A 374 37.79 37.92 -56.44
CA VAL A 374 37.96 37.04 -57.62
C VAL A 374 36.66 36.96 -58.40
#